data_AF-A0AAI8MPN8-F1
#
_entry.id   AF-A0AAI8MPN8-F1
#
_cell.length_a   1.000
_cell.length_b   1.000
_cell.length_c   1.000
_cell.angle_alpha   90.00
_cell.angle_beta   90.00
_cell.angle_gamma   90.00
#
_symmetry.space_group_name_H-M   'P 1'
#
loop_
_entity.id
_entity.type
_entity.pdbx_description
1 polymer ?
#
loop_
_entity_poly.entity_id
_entity_poly.type
_entity_poly.pdbx_seq_one_letter_code
_entity_poly.pdbx_strand_id
1 'polypeptide(L)'
;MLDKSKPLRQAKSEELSDEILTQAIERDVKLWIDNASTEIAKALNMSNVKITMRGSAIQHILNRHVEQSLLAKNGQPPIIFTDLKQHGLYVNNADMHGVKTLLSGEKLLISGKQVNGYYVIVESINTKHNELKLKTLYKENGKLKNAGAFKDIEIIHTAPTSQTPSSKGYDLARNQAEVKSGSADSTTNKIFNQGDIKFDSLEDFTHFAKLSGFENIPQEKLQSAHKYILENLHKLEC
;
A
#
# COMPACT_ATOMS: atom_id res chain seq x y z
N MET A 1 27.29 3.84 14.35
CA MET A 1 25.93 3.95 13.77
C MET A 1 24.85 3.66 14.79
N LEU A 2 24.99 2.59 15.58
CA LEU A 2 23.98 2.14 16.55
C LEU A 2 24.15 2.72 17.97
N ASP A 3 25.10 3.64 18.16
CA ASP A 3 25.39 4.26 19.44
C ASP A 3 24.55 5.53 19.60
N LYS A 4 23.58 5.52 20.53
CA LYS A 4 22.67 6.65 20.78
C LYS A 4 23.37 7.88 21.36
N SER A 5 24.58 7.72 21.92
CA SER A 5 25.37 8.83 22.46
C SER A 5 26.11 9.63 21.38
N LYS A 6 26.27 9.04 20.19
CA LYS A 6 26.99 9.66 19.07
C LYS A 6 26.01 10.30 18.08
N PRO A 7 26.43 11.39 17.39
CA PRO A 7 25.64 11.94 16.30
C PRO A 7 25.33 10.89 15.23
N LEU A 8 24.10 10.92 14.72
CA LEU A 8 23.67 10.02 13.65
C LEU A 8 24.44 10.34 12.36
N ARG A 9 25.13 9.33 11.82
CA ARG A 9 25.75 9.38 10.49
C ARG A 9 24.98 8.50 9.51
N GLN A 10 25.11 8.82 8.22
CA GLN A 10 24.61 7.96 7.16
C GLN A 10 25.37 6.63 7.14
N ALA A 11 24.63 5.54 6.91
CA ALA A 11 25.16 4.23 6.62
C ALA A 11 25.77 4.21 5.22
N LYS A 12 26.90 3.52 5.03
CA LYS A 12 27.33 3.15 3.68
C LYS A 12 26.45 2.00 3.17
N SER A 13 26.37 1.81 1.85
CA SER A 13 25.55 0.75 1.26
C SER A 13 25.96 -0.64 1.77
N GLU A 14 27.25 -0.86 1.97
CA GLU A 14 27.81 -2.14 2.44
C GLU A 14 27.60 -2.37 3.95
N GLU A 15 27.28 -1.32 4.71
CA GLU A 15 27.05 -1.41 6.16
C GLU A 15 25.61 -1.82 6.50
N LEU A 16 24.67 -1.73 5.55
CA LEU A 16 23.27 -2.07 5.78
C LEU A 16 23.05 -3.59 5.64
N SER A 17 23.53 -4.35 6.63
CA SER A 17 23.40 -5.80 6.71
C SER A 17 22.20 -6.25 7.56
N ASP A 18 21.82 -7.52 7.44
CA ASP A 18 20.74 -8.12 8.25
C ASP A 18 21.05 -8.08 9.75
N GLU A 19 22.34 -8.20 10.11
CA GLU A 19 22.82 -8.07 11.49
C GLU A 19 22.57 -6.65 12.02
N ILE A 20 22.88 -5.63 11.21
CA ILE A 20 22.65 -4.23 11.58
C ILE A 20 21.16 -3.92 11.73
N LEU A 21 20.32 -4.47 10.86
CA LEU A 21 18.86 -4.31 10.96
C LEU A 21 18.32 -4.99 12.24
N THR A 22 18.81 -6.19 12.56
CA THR A 22 18.48 -6.90 13.80
C THR A 22 18.89 -6.11 15.03
N GLN A 23 20.13 -5.64 15.09
CA GLN A 23 20.58 -4.80 16.21
C GLN A 23 19.80 -3.47 16.30
N ALA A 24 19.36 -2.93 15.15
CA ALA A 24 18.54 -1.73 15.13
C ALA A 24 17.17 -1.96 15.78
N ILE A 25 16.54 -3.10 15.50
CA ILE A 25 15.30 -3.57 16.10
C ILE A 25 15.48 -3.75 17.62
N GLU A 26 16.45 -4.56 18.04
CA GLU A 26 16.66 -4.93 19.45
C GLU A 26 16.88 -3.70 20.35
N ARG A 27 17.58 -2.70 19.84
CA ARG A 27 17.95 -1.50 20.61
C ARG A 27 17.00 -0.31 20.37
N ASP A 28 16.00 -0.47 19.50
CA ASP A 28 15.18 0.61 18.93
C ASP A 28 16.03 1.83 18.55
N VAL A 29 17.11 1.60 17.78
CA VAL A 29 17.95 2.69 17.28
C VAL A 29 17.51 3.14 15.90
N LYS A 30 17.84 4.39 15.58
CA LYS A 30 17.55 5.00 14.29
C LYS A 30 18.76 4.88 13.37
N LEU A 31 18.51 4.43 12.14
CA LEU A 31 19.49 4.38 11.06
C LEU A 31 19.19 5.51 10.07
N TRP A 32 20.23 6.18 9.60
CA TRP A 32 20.16 7.07 8.43
C TRP A 32 20.70 6.28 7.25
N ILE A 33 19.83 5.90 6.33
CA ILE A 33 20.16 4.92 5.29
C ILE A 33 20.46 5.57 3.94
N ASP A 34 19.88 6.74 3.68
CA ASP A 34 20.07 7.45 2.42
C ASP A 34 19.69 8.94 2.58
N ASN A 35 19.96 9.74 1.56
CA ASN A 35 19.35 11.06 1.40
C ASN A 35 18.31 11.01 0.28
N ALA A 36 17.22 11.75 0.46
CA ALA A 36 16.24 11.92 -0.60
C ALA A 36 16.89 12.69 -1.76
N SER A 37 16.47 12.38 -2.98
CA SER A 37 16.94 13.04 -4.19
C SER A 37 16.61 14.53 -4.17
N THR A 38 17.29 15.30 -5.02
CA THR A 38 17.05 16.73 -5.18
C THR A 38 15.62 17.04 -5.61
N GLU A 39 15.01 16.15 -6.39
CA GLU A 39 13.64 16.27 -6.89
C GLU A 39 12.64 16.14 -5.74
N ILE A 40 12.80 15.11 -4.90
CA ILE A 40 11.95 14.90 -3.72
C ILE A 40 12.12 16.05 -2.74
N ALA A 41 13.36 16.45 -2.45
CA ALA A 41 13.64 17.56 -1.55
C ALA A 41 12.98 18.86 -2.02
N LYS A 42 13.09 19.18 -3.32
CA LYS A 42 12.45 20.35 -3.93
C LYS A 42 10.93 20.28 -3.87
N ALA A 43 10.33 19.13 -4.20
CA ALA A 43 8.88 18.94 -4.15
C ALA A 43 8.31 19.11 -2.72
N LEU A 44 9.08 18.75 -1.70
CA LEU A 44 8.71 18.91 -0.30
C LEU A 44 9.08 20.29 0.29
N ASN A 45 9.73 21.16 -0.50
CA ASN A 45 10.31 22.43 -0.05
C ASN A 45 11.26 22.25 1.15
N MET A 46 12.15 21.26 1.05
CA MET A 46 13.14 20.89 2.07
C MET A 46 14.54 20.81 1.44
N SER A 47 15.57 20.74 2.27
CA SER A 47 16.97 20.58 1.82
C SER A 47 17.70 19.53 2.65
N ASN A 48 18.62 18.78 2.02
CA ASN A 48 19.40 17.72 2.68
C ASN A 48 18.53 16.72 3.46
N VAL A 49 17.47 16.23 2.82
CA VAL A 49 16.46 15.40 3.47
C VAL A 49 17.00 14.00 3.72
N LYS A 50 17.04 13.57 4.98
CA LYS A 50 17.52 12.27 5.41
C LYS A 50 16.40 11.24 5.34
N ILE A 51 16.67 10.08 4.75
CA ILE A 51 15.79 8.90 4.82
C ILE A 51 16.24 8.06 6.01
N THR A 52 15.34 7.84 6.96
CA THR A 52 15.67 7.12 8.20
C THR A 52 14.71 5.98 8.51
N MET A 53 15.23 4.94 9.15
CA MET A 53 14.46 3.81 9.66
C MET A 53 14.79 3.59 11.14
N ARG A 54 13.75 3.46 11.98
CA ARG A 54 13.90 3.14 13.40
C ARG A 54 13.59 1.66 13.62
N GLY A 55 14.30 1.01 14.55
CA GLY A 55 14.06 -0.38 14.94
C GLY A 55 12.59 -0.77 15.08
N SER A 56 11.80 0.00 15.83
CA SER A 56 10.35 -0.22 16.00
C SER A 56 9.54 -0.18 14.70
N ALA A 57 9.91 0.66 13.72
CA ALA A 57 9.26 0.67 12.40
C ALA A 57 9.63 -0.57 11.58
N ILE A 58 10.89 -1.00 11.66
CA ILE A 58 11.36 -2.25 11.03
C ILE A 58 10.61 -3.44 11.65
N GLN A 59 10.52 -3.52 12.98
CA GLN A 59 9.78 -4.56 13.69
C GLN A 59 8.30 -4.55 13.31
N HIS A 60 7.67 -3.37 13.18
CA HIS A 60 6.28 -3.27 12.75
C HIS A 60 6.08 -3.92 11.36
N ILE A 61 6.95 -3.61 10.41
CA ILE A 61 6.92 -4.20 9.06
C ILE A 61 7.10 -5.72 9.14
N LEU A 62 8.09 -6.19 9.90
CA LEU A 62 8.37 -7.62 10.03
C LEU A 62 7.23 -8.38 10.71
N ASN A 63 6.46 -7.74 11.60
CA ASN A 63 5.30 -8.37 12.23
C ASN A 63 4.08 -8.45 11.31
N ARG A 64 3.96 -7.52 10.34
CA ARG A 64 2.76 -7.36 9.52
C ARG A 64 2.90 -7.95 8.12
N HIS A 65 4.10 -7.94 7.57
CA HIS A 65 4.29 -8.16 6.13
C HIS A 65 5.24 -9.30 5.79
N VAL A 66 5.76 -10.09 6.74
CA VAL A 66 6.58 -11.28 6.42
C VAL A 66 5.73 -12.49 6.06
N GLU A 67 6.35 -13.54 5.53
CA GLU A 67 5.68 -14.78 5.09
C GLU A 67 4.78 -15.42 6.16
N GLN A 68 5.18 -15.32 7.42
CA GLN A 68 4.44 -15.88 8.55
C GLN A 68 3.18 -15.05 8.92
N SER A 69 3.06 -13.83 8.39
CA SER A 69 2.04 -12.87 8.80
C SER A 69 0.66 -13.24 8.29
N LEU A 70 -0.38 -12.73 8.96
CA LEU A 70 -1.76 -12.90 8.51
C LEU A 70 -1.98 -12.30 7.11
N LEU A 71 -1.33 -11.19 6.79
CA LEU A 71 -1.46 -10.56 5.47
C LEU A 71 -0.84 -11.42 4.38
N ALA A 72 0.32 -12.04 4.63
CA ALA A 72 0.94 -12.95 3.69
C ALA A 72 0.08 -14.20 3.46
N LYS A 73 -0.51 -14.75 4.52
CA LYS A 73 -1.48 -15.86 4.44
C LYS A 73 -2.74 -15.48 3.64
N ASN A 74 -3.09 -14.20 3.62
CA ASN A 74 -4.19 -13.65 2.82
C ASN A 74 -3.77 -13.23 1.39
N GLY A 75 -2.58 -13.64 0.94
CA GLY A 75 -2.11 -13.42 -0.44
C GLY A 75 -1.29 -12.15 -0.67
N GLN A 76 -0.95 -11.39 0.37
CA GLN A 76 0.01 -10.29 0.26
C GLN A 76 1.42 -10.85 0.02
N PRO A 77 2.18 -10.36 -0.98
CA PRO A 77 3.58 -10.75 -1.13
C PRO A 77 4.39 -10.36 0.12
N PRO A 78 5.20 -11.27 0.69
CA PRO A 78 5.92 -10.96 1.90
C PRO A 78 7.10 -10.01 1.67
N ILE A 79 7.43 -9.27 2.73
CA ILE A 79 8.64 -8.45 2.86
C ILE A 79 9.74 -9.27 3.50
N ILE A 80 10.95 -9.15 2.94
CA ILE A 80 12.19 -9.74 3.46
C ILE A 80 13.22 -8.65 3.76
N PHE A 81 14.32 -9.00 4.45
CA PHE A 81 15.37 -8.02 4.79
C PHE A 81 15.97 -7.34 3.56
N THR A 82 16.06 -8.01 2.41
CA THR A 82 16.53 -7.40 1.15
C THR A 82 15.67 -6.20 0.74
N ASP A 83 14.36 -6.24 0.93
CA ASP A 83 13.48 -5.11 0.59
C ASP A 83 13.73 -3.91 1.51
N LEU A 84 13.93 -4.16 2.81
CA LEU A 84 14.26 -3.12 3.79
C LEU A 84 15.61 -2.45 3.47
N LYS A 85 16.59 -3.23 3.01
CA LYS A 85 17.89 -2.70 2.55
C LYS A 85 17.77 -1.83 1.30
N GLN A 86 16.77 -2.08 0.44
CA GLN A 86 16.49 -1.32 -0.77
C GLN A 86 15.61 -0.07 -0.53
N HIS A 87 15.20 0.20 0.71
CA HIS A 87 14.27 1.29 1.05
C HIS A 87 14.65 2.65 0.42
N GLY A 88 15.87 3.15 0.66
CA GLY A 88 16.32 4.43 0.10
C GLY A 88 16.34 4.47 -1.42
N LEU A 89 16.79 3.37 -2.05
CA LEU A 89 16.79 3.20 -3.50
C LEU A 89 15.36 3.28 -4.07
N TYR A 90 14.39 2.60 -3.45
CA TYR A 90 13.01 2.59 -3.90
C TYR A 90 12.29 3.91 -3.69
N VAL A 91 12.62 4.66 -2.63
CA VAL A 91 12.15 6.04 -2.48
C VAL A 91 12.74 6.91 -3.59
N ASN A 92 14.06 6.94 -3.76
CA ASN A 92 14.72 7.83 -4.72
C ASN A 92 14.42 7.52 -6.19
N ASN A 93 13.96 6.30 -6.49
CA ASN A 93 13.62 5.88 -7.83
C ASN A 93 12.14 5.47 -7.95
N ALA A 94 11.27 5.98 -7.08
CA ALA A 94 9.86 5.61 -7.12
C ALA A 94 9.23 6.03 -8.46
N ASP A 95 8.31 5.20 -8.96
CA ASP A 95 7.57 5.53 -10.18
C ASP A 95 6.43 6.51 -9.89
N MET A 96 6.05 6.64 -8.62
CA MET A 96 5.05 7.60 -8.16
C MET A 96 5.34 8.06 -6.73
N HIS A 97 5.22 9.36 -6.49
CA HIS A 97 5.22 9.98 -5.16
C HIS A 97 3.94 10.77 -4.95
N GLY A 98 3.35 10.62 -3.78
CA GLY A 98 2.29 11.51 -3.33
C GLY A 98 2.42 11.89 -1.87
N VAL A 99 1.77 13.00 -1.51
CA VAL A 99 1.74 13.54 -0.16
C VAL A 99 0.32 13.42 0.38
N LYS A 100 0.22 12.94 1.62
CA LYS A 100 -1.04 12.87 2.35
C LYS A 100 -0.92 13.62 3.66
N THR A 101 -1.85 14.51 3.95
CA THR A 101 -1.96 15.15 5.27
C THR A 101 -3.02 14.41 6.07
N LEU A 102 -2.63 13.89 7.23
CA LEU A 102 -3.57 13.25 8.17
C LEU A 102 -4.38 14.31 8.93
N LEU A 103 -5.49 13.91 9.55
CA LEU A 103 -6.29 14.79 10.41
C LEU A 103 -5.50 15.37 11.59
N SER A 104 -4.45 14.67 12.03
CA SER A 104 -3.51 15.14 13.07
C SER A 104 -2.59 16.27 12.60
N GLY A 105 -2.61 16.62 11.31
CA GLY A 105 -1.65 17.54 10.68
C GLY A 105 -0.32 16.88 10.30
N GLU A 106 -0.10 15.61 10.62
CA GLU A 106 1.07 14.86 10.16
C GLU A 106 1.04 14.71 8.63
N LYS A 107 2.11 15.12 7.96
CA LYS A 107 2.29 14.92 6.52
C LYS A 107 3.07 13.64 6.26
N LEU A 108 2.59 12.83 5.32
CA LEU A 108 3.20 11.60 4.88
C LEU A 108 3.65 11.72 3.43
N LEU A 109 4.85 11.23 3.13
CA LEU A 109 5.27 10.88 1.77
C LEU A 109 4.91 9.41 1.53
N ILE A 110 4.23 9.16 0.42
CA ILE A 110 3.91 7.81 -0.07
C ILE A 110 4.67 7.62 -1.38
N SER A 111 5.57 6.65 -1.39
CA SER A 111 6.44 6.33 -2.53
C SER A 111 6.10 4.94 -3.05
N GLY A 112 5.88 4.84 -4.37
CA GLY A 112 5.42 3.64 -5.04
C GLY A 112 6.40 3.17 -6.10
N LYS A 113 6.82 1.91 -6.05
CA LYS A 113 7.75 1.31 -7.03
C LYS A 113 7.17 0.04 -7.64
N GLN A 114 7.04 -0.02 -8.96
CA GLN A 114 6.53 -1.17 -9.72
C GLN A 114 7.64 -2.20 -9.94
N VAL A 115 7.72 -3.21 -9.05
CA VAL A 115 8.64 -4.35 -9.15
C VAL A 115 7.93 -5.61 -8.63
N ASN A 116 7.73 -6.62 -9.51
CA ASN A 116 7.12 -7.92 -9.18
C ASN A 116 5.82 -7.80 -8.38
N GLY A 117 4.84 -7.06 -8.91
CA GLY A 117 3.84 -6.37 -8.10
C GLY A 117 4.29 -4.92 -7.89
N TYR A 118 4.00 -4.33 -6.74
CA TYR A 118 4.55 -3.03 -6.38
C TYR A 118 4.84 -2.91 -4.90
N TYR A 119 5.82 -2.08 -4.57
CA TYR A 119 6.13 -1.65 -3.22
C TYR A 119 5.42 -0.34 -2.91
N VAL A 120 4.94 -0.20 -1.68
CA VAL A 120 4.49 1.05 -1.11
C VAL A 120 5.31 1.32 0.14
N ILE A 121 5.92 2.50 0.17
CA ILE A 121 6.71 3.01 1.28
C ILE A 121 6.01 4.24 1.82
N VAL A 122 5.73 4.24 3.11
CA VAL A 122 5.07 5.36 3.80
C VAL A 122 6.03 5.96 4.82
N GLU A 123 6.32 7.24 4.67
CA GLU A 123 7.26 7.97 5.51
C GLU A 123 6.62 9.24 6.07
N SER A 124 6.88 9.53 7.34
CA SER A 124 6.48 10.78 7.97
C SER A 124 7.46 11.89 7.60
N ILE A 125 6.93 13.00 7.07
CA ILE A 125 7.69 14.18 6.68
C ILE A 125 7.93 15.04 7.93
N ASN A 126 9.19 15.16 8.32
CA ASN A 126 9.63 15.96 9.45
C ASN A 126 10.44 17.16 8.94
N THR A 127 9.74 18.24 8.62
CA THR A 127 10.32 19.48 8.07
C THR A 127 11.33 20.12 9.02
N LYS A 128 11.10 20.04 10.34
CA LYS A 128 11.99 20.61 11.36
C LYS A 128 13.39 19.98 11.34
N HIS A 129 13.49 18.70 11.00
CA HIS A 129 14.74 17.94 11.04
C HIS A 129 15.26 17.53 9.66
N ASN A 130 14.62 17.99 8.58
CA ASN A 130 14.87 17.55 7.21
C ASN A 130 14.94 16.02 7.12
N GLU A 131 13.86 15.35 7.52
CA GLU A 131 13.86 13.89 7.69
C GLU A 131 12.56 13.27 7.16
N LEU A 132 12.70 12.17 6.42
CA LEU A 132 11.65 11.21 6.09
C LEU A 132 11.81 10.00 7.02
N LYS A 133 10.81 9.76 7.87
CA LYS A 133 10.84 8.68 8.87
C LYS A 133 9.96 7.53 8.41
N LEU A 134 10.56 6.37 8.15
CA LEU A 134 9.82 5.16 7.79
C LEU A 134 8.72 4.83 8.81
N LYS A 135 7.49 4.66 8.31
CA LYS A 135 6.33 4.18 9.09
C LYS A 135 6.01 2.74 8.74
N THR A 136 5.92 2.45 7.44
CA THR A 136 5.72 1.09 6.94
C THR A 136 6.26 0.96 5.51
N LEU A 137 6.57 -0.27 5.13
CA LEU A 137 6.94 -0.72 3.80
C LEU A 137 6.22 -2.04 3.59
N TYR A 138 5.48 -2.15 2.50
CA TYR A 138 4.79 -3.38 2.14
C TYR A 138 4.75 -3.55 0.63
N LYS A 139 4.36 -4.76 0.21
CA LYS A 139 4.26 -5.14 -1.19
C LYS A 139 2.86 -5.64 -1.49
N GLU A 140 2.36 -5.37 -2.68
CA GLU A 140 1.08 -5.87 -3.17
C GLU A 140 1.22 -6.38 -4.62
N ASN A 141 0.30 -7.25 -5.01
CA ASN A 141 0.22 -7.77 -6.37
C ASN A 141 -0.42 -6.75 -7.32
N GLY A 142 -0.16 -6.89 -8.62
CA GLY A 142 -0.81 -6.08 -9.66
C GLY A 142 -0.03 -4.83 -10.04
N LYS A 143 -0.76 -3.79 -10.45
CA LYS A 143 -0.19 -2.56 -11.05
C LYS A 143 -0.29 -1.41 -10.08
N LEU A 144 0.83 -0.68 -9.88
CA LEU A 144 0.94 0.46 -8.97
C LEU A 144 -0.09 1.56 -9.28
N LYS A 145 -0.45 1.75 -10.55
CA LYS A 145 -1.50 2.72 -10.95
C LYS A 145 -2.88 2.43 -10.34
N ASN A 146 -3.10 1.20 -9.86
CA ASN A 146 -4.33 0.77 -9.19
C ASN A 146 -4.16 0.72 -7.65
N ALA A 147 -3.01 1.14 -7.12
CA ALA A 147 -2.72 1.03 -5.69
C ALA A 147 -3.62 1.97 -4.89
N GLY A 148 -4.38 1.40 -3.94
CA GLY A 148 -5.29 2.16 -3.09
C GLY A 148 -4.60 3.22 -2.23
N ALA A 149 -3.31 3.04 -1.93
CA ALA A 149 -2.50 4.00 -1.18
C ALA A 149 -2.37 5.38 -1.87
N PHE A 150 -2.55 5.41 -3.19
CA PHE A 150 -2.48 6.63 -4.01
C PHE A 150 -3.84 7.21 -4.34
N LYS A 151 -4.92 6.65 -3.78
CA LYS A 151 -6.25 7.22 -3.89
C LYS A 151 -6.37 8.44 -2.99
N ASP A 152 -6.90 9.53 -3.53
CA ASP A 152 -7.19 10.77 -2.81
C ASP A 152 -5.96 11.40 -2.10
N ILE A 153 -4.78 11.29 -2.72
CA ILE A 153 -3.55 11.96 -2.25
C ILE A 153 -3.04 12.97 -3.29
N GLU A 154 -2.28 13.95 -2.85
CA GLU A 154 -1.64 14.93 -3.74
C GLU A 154 -0.43 14.29 -4.42
N ILE A 155 -0.54 13.99 -5.72
CA ILE A 155 0.58 13.44 -6.48
C ILE A 155 1.58 14.55 -6.79
N ILE A 156 2.82 14.39 -6.34
CA ILE A 156 3.90 15.37 -6.50
C ILE A 156 4.93 14.96 -7.55
N HIS A 157 4.96 13.67 -7.91
CA HIS A 157 5.80 13.16 -8.99
C HIS A 157 5.24 11.85 -9.55
N THR A 158 5.30 11.69 -10.86
CA THR A 158 5.15 10.41 -11.55
C THR A 158 6.28 10.28 -12.56
N ALA A 159 6.95 9.13 -12.57
CA ALA A 159 7.88 8.81 -13.63
C ALA A 159 7.08 8.74 -14.95
N PRO A 160 7.65 9.19 -16.08
CA PRO A 160 7.01 9.00 -17.38
C PRO A 160 6.77 7.51 -17.59
N THR A 161 5.50 7.12 -17.57
CA THR A 161 5.07 5.83 -18.07
C THR A 161 5.44 5.79 -19.55
N SER A 162 5.92 4.67 -20.07
CA SER A 162 5.85 4.38 -21.51
C SER A 162 4.36 4.41 -21.90
N GLN A 163 3.83 5.61 -22.13
CA GLN A 163 2.45 5.83 -22.49
C GLN A 163 2.32 5.56 -23.98
N THR A 164 1.49 4.58 -24.33
CA THR A 164 0.71 4.70 -25.56
C THR A 164 -0.12 6.00 -25.44
N PRO A 165 -0.12 6.89 -26.44
CA PRO A 165 -0.57 8.27 -26.24
C PRO A 165 -2.06 8.36 -25.90
N SER A 166 -2.38 9.16 -24.90
CA SER A 166 -3.72 9.74 -24.74
C SER A 166 -4.00 10.65 -25.93
N SER A 167 -5.04 10.34 -26.71
CA SER A 167 -5.51 11.22 -27.78
C SER A 167 -6.11 12.49 -27.20
N LYS A 168 -5.44 13.62 -27.41
CA LYS A 168 -6.10 14.92 -27.49
C LYS A 168 -7.04 14.92 -28.71
N GLY A 169 -8.26 15.41 -28.54
CA GLY A 169 -9.17 15.66 -29.67
C GLY A 169 -10.48 16.26 -29.18
N TYR A 170 -10.64 17.56 -29.37
CA TYR A 170 -11.94 18.22 -29.35
C TYR A 170 -12.66 17.95 -30.68
N ASP A 171 -13.99 18.08 -30.64
CA ASP A 171 -14.94 18.35 -31.72
C ASP A 171 -15.77 17.23 -32.41
N LEU A 172 -17.09 17.39 -32.16
CA LEU A 172 -18.24 17.40 -33.08
C LEU A 172 -18.85 16.12 -33.67
N ALA A 173 -20.19 16.09 -33.51
CA ALA A 173 -21.24 15.40 -34.26
C ALA A 173 -21.45 13.90 -34.03
N ARG A 174 -22.65 13.55 -33.53
CA ARG A 174 -23.22 12.21 -33.66
C ARG A 174 -24.71 12.32 -33.97
N ASN A 175 -25.09 11.97 -35.19
CA ASN A 175 -26.46 11.61 -35.56
C ASN A 175 -26.44 10.17 -36.12
N GLN A 176 -27.31 9.36 -35.51
CA GLN A 176 -28.00 8.15 -35.97
C GLN A 176 -27.27 6.91 -36.56
N ALA A 177 -27.75 5.79 -35.99
CA ALA A 177 -28.11 4.50 -36.58
C ALA A 177 -27.11 3.33 -36.55
N GLU A 178 -27.66 2.25 -35.99
CA GLU A 178 -27.17 0.91 -35.67
C GLU A 178 -26.51 0.14 -36.82
N VAL A 179 -25.54 -0.75 -36.50
CA VAL A 179 -25.59 -2.21 -36.75
C VAL A 179 -24.66 -2.94 -35.75
N LYS A 180 -25.17 -4.06 -35.21
CA LYS A 180 -24.57 -5.00 -34.24
C LYS A 180 -23.35 -5.78 -34.79
N SER A 181 -22.36 -6.07 -33.93
CA SER A 181 -22.07 -7.44 -33.44
C SER A 181 -20.82 -7.50 -32.56
N GLY A 182 -20.91 -8.21 -31.42
CA GLY A 182 -19.78 -9.00 -30.91
C GLY A 182 -19.14 -8.60 -29.58
N SER A 183 -19.64 -9.23 -28.51
CA SER A 183 -18.88 -9.79 -27.36
C SER A 183 -18.43 -8.90 -26.19
N ALA A 184 -18.98 -9.30 -25.02
CA ALA A 184 -18.47 -9.21 -23.65
C ALA A 184 -18.32 -7.81 -23.00
N ASP A 185 -19.21 -7.49 -22.06
CA ASP A 185 -19.01 -6.42 -21.06
C ASP A 185 -19.60 -6.87 -19.71
N SER A 186 -18.78 -7.04 -18.68
CA SER A 186 -18.38 -6.01 -17.70
C SER A 186 -19.52 -5.64 -16.75
N THR A 187 -19.73 -6.48 -15.72
CA THR A 187 -20.43 -6.05 -14.51
C THR A 187 -19.46 -5.28 -13.61
N THR A 188 -19.85 -4.05 -13.36
CA THR A 188 -19.18 -2.99 -12.60
C THR A 188 -18.87 -3.38 -11.14
N ASN A 189 -17.62 -3.23 -10.71
CA ASN A 189 -17.23 -3.37 -9.31
C ASN A 189 -17.61 -2.10 -8.53
N LYS A 190 -18.81 -2.11 -7.94
CA LYS A 190 -19.20 -1.21 -6.85
C LYS A 190 -18.27 -1.45 -5.65
N ILE A 191 -17.84 -0.36 -5.02
CA ILE A 191 -17.04 -0.39 -3.78
C ILE A 191 -18.02 -0.66 -2.62
N PHE A 192 -17.82 -1.76 -1.89
CA PHE A 192 -18.68 -2.17 -0.76
C PHE A 192 -18.09 -1.69 0.58
N ASN A 193 -18.94 -1.13 1.43
CA ASN A 193 -18.63 -0.74 2.80
C ASN A 193 -19.23 -1.74 3.80
N GLN A 194 -18.70 -1.82 5.02
CA GLN A 194 -19.12 -2.79 6.04
C GLN A 194 -20.60 -2.66 6.46
N GLY A 195 -21.25 -1.50 6.23
CA GLY A 195 -22.68 -1.29 6.45
C GLY A 195 -23.60 -1.79 5.31
N ASP A 196 -23.03 -2.28 4.21
CA ASP A 196 -23.77 -2.80 3.06
C ASP A 196 -24.01 -4.32 3.14
N ILE A 197 -23.42 -4.99 4.13
CA ILE A 197 -23.56 -6.44 4.35
C ILE A 197 -24.88 -6.69 5.07
N LYS A 198 -25.89 -7.13 4.33
CA LYS A 198 -27.16 -7.59 4.89
C LYS A 198 -27.23 -9.11 4.83
N PHE A 199 -27.68 -9.72 5.92
CA PHE A 199 -27.91 -11.17 6.01
C PHE A 199 -29.41 -11.52 5.97
N ASP A 200 -30.24 -10.57 5.56
CA ASP A 200 -31.70 -10.65 5.67
C ASP A 200 -32.30 -11.64 4.67
N SER A 201 -31.59 -11.93 3.57
CA SER A 201 -32.00 -12.88 2.54
C SER A 201 -30.90 -13.89 2.22
N LEU A 202 -31.31 -15.09 1.81
CA LEU A 202 -30.38 -16.16 1.40
C LEU A 202 -29.56 -15.77 0.15
N GLU A 203 -30.17 -14.97 -0.72
CA GLU A 203 -29.56 -14.54 -1.97
C GLU A 203 -28.42 -13.55 -1.72
N ASP A 204 -28.63 -12.60 -0.80
CA ASP A 204 -27.58 -11.70 -0.33
C ASP A 204 -26.46 -12.48 0.36
N PHE A 205 -26.81 -13.40 1.27
CA PHE A 205 -25.82 -14.24 1.96
C PHE A 205 -24.96 -15.04 0.98
N THR A 206 -25.60 -15.65 -0.03
CA THR A 206 -24.91 -16.43 -1.07
C THR A 206 -24.01 -15.55 -1.93
N HIS A 207 -24.48 -14.36 -2.29
CA HIS A 207 -23.70 -13.38 -3.05
C HIS A 207 -22.43 -12.98 -2.29
N PHE A 208 -22.56 -12.65 -1.00
CA PHE A 208 -21.41 -12.26 -0.17
C PHE A 208 -20.45 -13.42 0.10
N ALA A 209 -20.95 -14.64 0.30
CA ALA A 209 -20.10 -15.82 0.46
C ALA A 209 -19.20 -15.98 -0.77
N LYS A 210 -19.75 -15.85 -1.97
CA LYS A 210 -18.99 -15.93 -3.23
C LYS A 210 -17.96 -14.81 -3.35
N LEU A 211 -18.34 -13.56 -3.08
CA LEU A 211 -17.41 -12.42 -3.10
C LEU A 211 -16.29 -12.54 -2.06
N SER A 212 -16.54 -13.25 -0.95
CA SER A 212 -15.56 -13.51 0.10
C SER A 212 -14.71 -14.76 -0.18
N GLY A 213 -14.80 -15.33 -1.38
CA GLY A 213 -13.99 -16.47 -1.83
C GLY A 213 -14.60 -17.85 -1.56
N PHE A 214 -15.85 -17.94 -1.10
CA PHE A 214 -16.56 -19.21 -0.90
C PHE A 214 -17.36 -19.65 -2.14
N GLU A 215 -16.79 -19.47 -3.32
CA GLU A 215 -17.43 -19.66 -4.62
C GLU A 215 -17.90 -21.10 -4.89
N ASN A 216 -17.26 -22.07 -4.24
CA ASN A 216 -17.45 -23.51 -4.46
C ASN A 216 -18.28 -24.21 -3.37
N ILE A 217 -18.89 -23.47 -2.43
CA ILE A 217 -19.75 -24.11 -1.41
C ILE A 217 -21.11 -24.48 -2.02
N PRO A 218 -21.59 -25.74 -1.86
CA PRO A 218 -22.91 -26.15 -2.34
C PRO A 218 -24.05 -25.31 -1.74
N GLN A 219 -25.08 -25.04 -2.55
CA GLN A 219 -26.19 -24.16 -2.15
C GLN A 219 -26.89 -24.62 -0.86
N GLU A 220 -27.07 -25.93 -0.65
CA GLU A 220 -27.69 -26.47 0.56
C GLU A 220 -26.86 -26.21 1.84
N LYS A 221 -25.53 -26.17 1.72
CA LYS A 221 -24.65 -25.78 2.82
C LYS A 221 -24.71 -24.29 3.11
N LEU A 222 -24.83 -23.46 2.08
CA LEU A 222 -25.04 -22.02 2.25
C LEU A 222 -26.40 -21.73 2.90
N GLN A 223 -27.45 -22.46 2.53
CA GLN A 223 -28.77 -22.39 3.17
C GLN A 223 -28.72 -22.77 4.65
N SER A 224 -28.04 -23.86 4.98
CA SER A 224 -27.88 -24.30 6.37
C SER A 224 -27.09 -23.29 7.20
N ALA A 225 -26.03 -22.71 6.64
CA ALA A 225 -25.22 -21.68 7.30
C ALA A 225 -26.01 -20.38 7.52
N HIS A 226 -26.76 -19.93 6.51
CA HIS A 226 -27.62 -18.75 6.60
C HIS A 226 -28.67 -18.89 7.71
N LYS A 227 -29.37 -20.04 7.75
CA LYS A 227 -30.34 -20.35 8.81
C LYS A 227 -29.70 -20.35 10.20
N TYR A 228 -28.54 -20.98 10.36
CA TYR A 228 -27.83 -21.02 11.64
C TYR A 228 -27.44 -19.63 12.15
N ILE A 229 -26.98 -18.74 11.25
CA ILE A 229 -26.60 -17.38 11.60
C ILE A 229 -27.82 -16.59 12.06
N LEU A 230 -28.95 -16.66 11.36
CA LEU A 230 -30.19 -15.97 11.74
C LEU A 230 -30.72 -16.45 13.11
N GLU A 231 -30.67 -17.75 13.38
CA GLU A 231 -31.14 -18.32 14.66
C GLU A 231 -30.27 -17.92 15.85
N ASN A 232 -29.00 -17.59 15.62
CA ASN A 232 -28.02 -17.27 16.67
C ASN A 232 -27.58 -15.79 16.66
N LEU A 233 -28.19 -14.96 15.82
CA LEU A 233 -27.82 -13.56 15.66
C LEU A 233 -27.88 -12.79 16.99
N HIS A 234 -28.92 -13.07 17.79
CA HIS A 234 -29.13 -12.51 19.13
C HIS A 234 -28.01 -12.82 20.14
N LYS A 235 -27.15 -13.81 19.87
CA LYS A 235 -26.00 -14.14 20.73
C LYS A 235 -24.74 -13.34 20.37
N LEU A 236 -24.76 -12.65 19.23
CA LEU A 236 -23.65 -11.86 18.70
C LEU A 236 -23.83 -10.36 18.99
N GLU A 237 -25.02 -9.93 19.38
CA GLU A 237 -25.28 -8.57 19.87
C GLU A 237 -24.90 -8.49 21.36
N CYS A 238 -23.80 -7.79 21.66
CA CYS A 238 -23.38 -7.42 23.02
C CYS A 238 -23.86 -6.01 23.37
#